data_AF-A0A432R1L5-F1
#
_entry.id   AF-A0A432R1L5-F1
#
_cell.length_a   1.000
_cell.length_b   1.000
_cell.length_c   1.000
_cell.angle_alpha   90.00
_cell.angle_beta   90.00
_cell.angle_gamma   90.00
#
_symmetry.space_group_name_H-M   'P 1'
#
loop_
_entity.id
_entity.type
_entity.pdbx_description
1 polymer ?
#
loop_
_entity_poly.entity_id
_entity_poly.type
_entity_poly.pdbx_seq_one_letter_code
_entity_poly.pdbx_strand_id
1 'polypeptide(L)'
;MLKKIALFVLGSTLLCASQFVLLENGQTIWLKDDGTYEKVTLIKRDGQMVALKKDGTWEVVPEKIVIAETVVNPKSQAHYKAKTSLLAKTLVGVWKSRDGNLIYEFQEDGTLRIKEKNRWKKTTYQIDDIDEVKRNIVVNIGESERLGFLSLGGEHWILHIDEDGQLHNLTLKLKIFKDIALMKQ
;
A
#
# COMPACT_ATOMS: atom_id res chain seq x y z
N MET A 1 24.14 9.65 32.38
CA MET A 1 23.93 8.53 31.45
C MET A 1 23.14 8.99 30.22
N LEU A 2 23.74 9.86 29.39
CA LEU A 2 23.04 10.55 28.28
C LEU A 2 23.88 10.56 27.00
N LYS A 3 24.66 9.49 26.75
CA LYS A 3 25.57 9.37 25.60
C LYS A 3 25.36 8.12 24.73
N LYS A 4 24.29 7.34 24.94
CA LYS A 4 24.05 6.09 24.18
C LYS A 4 22.88 6.14 23.19
N ILE A 5 22.13 7.24 23.11
CA ILE A 5 20.99 7.35 22.18
C ILE A 5 21.38 8.03 20.86
N ALA A 6 22.53 8.72 20.80
CA ALA A 6 22.98 9.42 19.60
C ALA A 6 23.60 8.51 18.51
N LEU A 7 23.80 7.21 18.78
CA LEU A 7 24.55 6.33 17.87
C LEU A 7 23.70 5.44 16.95
N PHE A 8 22.37 5.43 17.10
CA PHE A 8 21.49 4.63 16.22
C PHE A 8 20.88 5.42 15.04
N VAL A 9 21.14 6.73 14.97
CA VAL A 9 20.68 7.59 13.86
C VAL A 9 21.82 7.88 12.85
N LEU A 10 23.05 7.42 13.12
CA LEU A 10 24.22 7.64 12.26
C LEU A 10 24.53 6.47 11.30
N GLY A 11 23.57 5.57 11.07
CA GLY A 11 23.68 4.50 10.06
C GLY A 11 22.96 4.80 8.74
N SER A 12 22.43 6.01 8.55
CA SER A 12 21.73 6.44 7.33
C SER A 12 22.61 7.26 6.38
N THR A 13 23.93 7.21 6.52
CA THR A 13 24.83 7.46 5.37
C THR A 13 24.83 6.23 4.46
N LEU A 14 23.65 5.73 4.11
CA LEU A 14 23.49 4.99 2.88
C LEU A 14 23.35 6.08 1.83
N LEU A 15 24.37 6.20 0.99
CA LEU A 15 24.19 6.66 -0.38
C LEU A 15 22.94 5.93 -0.90
N CYS A 16 21.79 6.59 -0.89
CA CYS A 16 20.63 6.14 -1.64
C CYS A 16 21.01 6.32 -3.10
N ALA A 17 21.77 5.37 -3.64
CA ALA A 17 22.00 5.25 -5.05
C ALA A 17 20.75 4.56 -5.61
N SER A 18 20.09 5.18 -6.57
CA SER A 18 18.89 4.67 -7.22
C SER A 18 19.02 3.17 -7.51
N GLN A 19 18.02 2.38 -7.12
CA GLN A 19 18.11 0.91 -7.14
C GLN A 19 17.12 0.31 -8.13
N PHE A 20 17.58 -0.67 -8.91
CA PHE A 20 16.69 -1.49 -9.72
C PHE A 20 16.24 -2.69 -8.89
N VAL A 21 14.93 -2.94 -8.88
CA VAL A 21 14.29 -3.95 -8.03
C VAL A 21 13.38 -4.83 -8.86
N LEU A 22 13.58 -6.15 -8.80
CA LEU A 22 12.68 -7.14 -9.37
C LEU A 22 11.54 -7.46 -8.39
N LEU A 23 10.30 -7.34 -8.83
CA LEU A 23 9.08 -7.64 -8.08
C LEU A 23 8.71 -9.13 -8.19
N GLU A 24 7.87 -9.61 -7.27
CA GLU A 24 7.43 -11.01 -7.21
C GLU A 24 6.66 -11.47 -8.47
N ASN A 25 6.03 -10.53 -9.19
CA ASN A 25 5.34 -10.79 -10.46
C ASN A 25 6.27 -10.79 -11.69
N GLY A 26 7.59 -10.68 -11.48
CA GLY A 26 8.61 -10.65 -12.52
C GLY A 26 8.83 -9.29 -13.19
N GLN A 27 8.12 -8.24 -12.77
CA GLN A 27 8.35 -6.88 -13.27
C GLN A 27 9.52 -6.21 -12.57
N THR A 28 10.16 -5.25 -13.24
CA THR A 28 11.26 -4.48 -12.65
C THR A 28 10.84 -3.03 -12.44
N ILE A 29 11.22 -2.46 -11.29
CA ILE A 29 11.07 -1.03 -11.00
C ILE A 29 12.44 -0.40 -10.78
N TRP A 30 12.52 0.88 -11.06
CA TRP A 30 13.61 1.76 -10.67
C TRP A 30 13.14 2.63 -9.52
N LEU A 31 13.71 2.40 -8.33
CA LEU A 31 13.47 3.19 -7.13
C LEU A 31 14.48 4.35 -7.11
N LYS A 32 13.95 5.58 -7.19
CA LYS A 32 14.73 6.82 -7.21
C LYS A 32 15.09 7.26 -5.79
N ASP A 33 16.08 8.13 -5.70
CA ASP A 33 16.64 8.59 -4.41
C ASP A 33 15.63 9.41 -3.59
N ASP A 34 14.63 9.98 -4.25
CA ASP A 34 13.52 10.71 -3.63
C ASP A 34 12.40 9.79 -3.11
N GLY A 35 12.58 8.47 -3.21
CA GLY A 35 11.59 7.46 -2.79
C GLY A 35 10.46 7.23 -3.79
N THR A 36 10.45 7.92 -4.92
CA THR A 36 9.53 7.62 -6.03
C THR A 36 10.03 6.42 -6.82
N TYR A 37 9.14 5.79 -7.58
CA TYR A 37 9.51 4.64 -8.40
C TYR A 37 8.92 4.72 -9.81
N GLU A 38 9.57 4.05 -10.75
CA GLU A 38 9.13 3.94 -12.13
C GLU A 38 9.24 2.49 -12.61
N LYS A 39 8.23 1.98 -13.33
CA LYS A 39 8.31 0.65 -13.95
C LYS A 39 9.22 0.72 -15.17
N VAL A 40 10.15 -0.23 -15.26
CA VAL A 40 11.14 -0.31 -16.34
C VAL A 40 11.20 -1.72 -16.92
N THR A 41 11.63 -1.82 -18.17
CA THR A 41 11.85 -3.11 -18.85
C THR A 41 13.35 -3.37 -18.97
N LEU A 42 13.80 -4.52 -18.48
CA LEU A 42 15.20 -4.92 -18.61
C LEU A 42 15.45 -5.52 -19.99
N ILE A 43 16.39 -4.95 -20.73
CA ILE A 43 16.81 -5.44 -22.05
C ILE A 43 18.33 -5.52 -22.12
N LYS A 44 18.86 -6.38 -23.01
CA LYS A 44 20.30 -6.45 -23.29
C LYS A 44 20.61 -5.54 -24.48
N ARG A 45 21.49 -4.55 -24.27
CA ARG A 45 21.96 -3.62 -25.30
C ARG A 45 23.47 -3.53 -25.24
N ASP A 46 24.13 -3.69 -26.39
CA ASP A 46 25.60 -3.60 -26.51
C ASP A 46 26.36 -4.49 -25.51
N GLY A 47 25.81 -5.68 -25.23
CA GLY A 47 26.37 -6.65 -24.29
C GLY A 47 26.04 -6.39 -22.82
N GLN A 48 25.47 -5.24 -22.48
CA GLN A 48 25.11 -4.84 -21.11
C GLN A 48 23.60 -4.90 -20.86
N MET A 49 23.20 -5.11 -19.61
CA MET A 49 21.79 -4.99 -19.21
C MET A 49 21.44 -3.53 -18.98
N VAL A 50 20.33 -3.08 -19.57
CA VAL A 50 19.83 -1.71 -19.42
C VAL A 50 18.35 -1.73 -19.03
N ALA A 51 17.91 -0.74 -18.27
CA ALA A 51 16.54 -0.51 -17.90
C ALA A 51 15.92 0.52 -18.84
N LEU A 52 14.97 0.09 -19.66
CA LEU A 52 14.20 0.93 -20.57
C LEU A 52 12.99 1.53 -19.84
N LYS A 53 12.91 2.86 -19.83
CA LYS A 53 11.79 3.63 -19.25
C LYS A 53 10.65 3.80 -20.26
N LYS A 54 9.50 4.25 -19.78
CA LYS A 54 8.31 4.43 -20.63
C LYS A 54 8.47 5.50 -21.70
N ASP A 55 9.31 6.50 -21.44
CA ASP A 55 9.63 7.59 -22.37
C ASP A 55 10.67 7.20 -23.43
N GLY A 56 11.14 5.94 -23.43
CA GLY A 56 12.14 5.42 -24.37
C GLY A 56 13.58 5.73 -23.97
N THR A 57 13.80 6.45 -22.87
CA THR A 57 15.15 6.62 -22.30
C THR A 57 15.59 5.34 -21.57
N TRP A 58 16.89 5.17 -21.40
CA TRP A 58 17.45 3.97 -20.77
C TRP A 58 18.63 4.30 -19.87
N GLU A 59 18.83 3.47 -18.85
CA GLU A 59 19.97 3.55 -17.93
C GLU A 59 20.66 2.21 -17.80
N VAL A 60 21.98 2.24 -17.63
CA VAL A 60 22.78 1.03 -17.42
C VAL A 60 22.43 0.45 -16.06
N VAL A 61 22.07 -0.82 -16.05
CA VAL A 61 21.75 -1.54 -14.82
C VAL A 61 23.03 -2.16 -14.29
N PRO A 62 23.36 -1.97 -13.00
CA PRO A 62 24.50 -2.66 -12.41
C PRO A 62 24.34 -4.18 -12.55
N GLU A 63 25.45 -4.89 -12.77
CA GLU A 63 25.46 -6.36 -13.01
C GLU A 63 24.77 -7.18 -11.91
N LYS A 64 24.67 -6.61 -10.71
CA LYS A 64 23.88 -7.13 -9.59
C LYS A 64 22.61 -6.31 -9.44
N ILE A 65 21.52 -6.77 -10.05
CA ILE A 65 20.19 -6.30 -9.69
C ILE A 65 19.92 -6.83 -8.29
N VAL A 66 19.54 -5.93 -7.38
CA VAL A 66 18.98 -6.35 -6.11
C VAL A 66 17.62 -6.93 -6.46
N ILE A 67 17.54 -8.26 -6.52
CA ILE A 67 16.26 -8.90 -6.31
C ILE A 67 15.88 -8.40 -4.92
N ALA A 68 14.77 -7.67 -4.80
CA ALA A 68 14.14 -7.62 -3.51
C ALA A 68 13.64 -9.04 -3.27
N GLU A 69 14.57 -9.93 -2.88
CA GLU A 69 14.24 -10.99 -1.97
C GLU A 69 13.49 -10.25 -0.91
N THR A 70 12.19 -10.55 -0.88
CA THR A 70 11.21 -9.97 -0.01
C THR A 70 11.97 -9.69 1.27
N VAL A 71 12.28 -8.41 1.54
CA VAL A 71 12.49 -8.03 2.93
C VAL A 71 11.08 -8.14 3.46
N VAL A 72 10.63 -9.40 3.63
CA VAL A 72 9.82 -9.83 4.73
C VAL A 72 10.65 -9.29 5.84
N ASN A 73 10.38 -8.04 6.22
CA ASN A 73 10.57 -7.67 7.57
C ASN A 73 9.70 -8.72 8.27
N PRO A 74 10.26 -9.71 8.97
CA PRO A 74 9.43 -10.64 9.73
C PRO A 74 8.60 -9.89 10.79
N LYS A 75 8.86 -8.58 10.98
CA LYS A 75 8.06 -7.64 11.77
C LYS A 75 7.02 -6.83 10.97
N SER A 76 6.93 -6.97 9.63
CA SER A 76 5.74 -6.50 8.91
C SER A 76 4.60 -7.44 9.26
N GLN A 77 3.98 -7.15 10.40
CA GLN A 77 2.84 -7.89 10.88
C GLN A 77 1.58 -7.56 10.09
N ALA A 78 1.61 -6.71 9.06
CA ALA A 78 0.43 -6.31 8.30
C ALA A 78 -0.37 -7.51 7.77
N HIS A 79 0.28 -8.44 7.07
CA HIS A 79 -0.39 -9.64 6.54
C HIS A 79 -0.84 -10.60 7.65
N TYR A 80 -0.08 -10.69 8.75
CA TYR A 80 -0.43 -11.50 9.91
C TYR A 80 -1.62 -10.91 10.67
N LYS A 81 -1.57 -9.62 11.02
CA LYS A 81 -2.62 -8.82 11.66
C LYS A 81 -3.88 -8.79 10.81
N ALA A 82 -3.78 -8.66 9.48
CA ALA A 82 -4.94 -8.74 8.60
C ALA A 82 -5.70 -10.08 8.75
N LYS A 83 -4.99 -11.18 9.00
CA LYS A 83 -5.59 -12.51 9.23
C LYS A 83 -6.06 -12.73 10.67
N THR A 84 -5.38 -12.17 11.66
CA THR A 84 -5.62 -12.46 13.08
C THR A 84 -6.44 -11.40 13.82
N SER A 85 -6.41 -10.15 13.39
CA SER A 85 -7.07 -9.02 14.04
C SER A 85 -8.59 -9.10 13.96
N LEU A 86 -9.25 -8.88 15.10
CA LEU A 86 -10.70 -8.75 15.14
C LEU A 86 -11.17 -7.50 14.39
N LEU A 87 -10.36 -6.43 14.41
CA LEU A 87 -10.66 -5.19 13.72
C LEU A 87 -10.62 -5.38 12.19
N ALA A 88 -9.64 -6.14 11.67
CA ALA A 88 -9.59 -6.55 10.27
C ALA A 88 -10.83 -7.33 9.84
N LYS A 89 -11.24 -8.31 10.65
CA LYS A 89 -12.43 -9.11 10.40
C LYS A 89 -13.71 -8.28 10.45
N THR A 90 -13.73 -7.26 11.30
CA THR A 90 -14.87 -6.34 11.40
C THR A 90 -15.06 -5.53 10.13
N LEU A 91 -13.98 -5.20 9.40
CA LEU A 91 -14.06 -4.47 8.14
C LEU A 91 -14.86 -5.23 7.06
N VAL A 92 -14.79 -6.56 7.04
CA VAL A 92 -15.52 -7.40 6.09
C VAL A 92 -17.03 -7.26 6.30
N GLY A 93 -17.76 -7.04 5.21
CA GLY A 93 -19.20 -6.83 5.20
C GLY A 93 -19.63 -5.57 4.44
N VAL A 94 -20.91 -5.22 4.58
CA VAL A 94 -21.53 -4.08 3.91
C VAL A 94 -21.61 -2.90 4.86
N TRP A 95 -21.08 -1.76 4.43
CA TRP A 95 -21.07 -0.49 5.15
C TRP A 95 -21.83 0.54 4.35
N LYS A 96 -22.81 1.20 4.95
CA LYS A 96 -23.76 2.05 4.25
C LYS A 96 -23.92 3.40 4.95
N SER A 97 -23.86 4.48 4.19
CA SER A 97 -24.17 5.82 4.69
C SER A 97 -25.63 5.93 5.08
N ARG A 98 -25.96 6.81 6.02
CA ARG A 98 -27.35 7.01 6.48
C ARG A 98 -28.34 7.32 5.34
N ASP A 99 -27.88 8.02 4.31
CA ASP A 99 -28.68 8.34 3.12
C ASP A 99 -28.67 7.25 2.04
N GLY A 100 -27.86 6.20 2.20
CA GLY A 100 -27.74 5.08 1.26
C GLY A 100 -27.07 5.40 -0.07
N ASN A 101 -26.50 6.60 -0.22
CA ASN A 101 -25.84 7.04 -1.44
C ASN A 101 -24.39 6.53 -1.57
N LEU A 102 -23.78 6.18 -0.44
CA LEU A 102 -22.44 5.62 -0.35
C LEU A 102 -22.52 4.24 0.30
N ILE A 103 -22.04 3.21 -0.40
CA ILE A 103 -21.97 1.84 0.12
C ILE A 103 -20.58 1.28 -0.16
N TYR A 104 -19.93 0.70 0.84
CA TYR A 104 -18.73 -0.12 0.67
C TYR A 104 -19.05 -1.56 1.05
N GLU A 105 -18.71 -2.51 0.20
CA GLU A 105 -18.85 -3.93 0.46
C GLU A 105 -17.46 -4.57 0.35
N PHE A 106 -16.87 -4.87 1.51
CA PHE A 106 -15.59 -5.55 1.64
C PHE A 106 -15.83 -7.06 1.74
N GLN A 107 -15.26 -7.84 0.82
CA GLN A 107 -15.38 -9.29 0.77
C GLN A 107 -14.09 -9.97 1.24
N GLU A 108 -14.21 -11.18 1.80
CA GLU A 108 -13.06 -11.93 2.34
C GLU A 108 -12.00 -12.28 1.28
N ASP A 109 -12.39 -12.37 0.02
CA ASP A 109 -11.51 -12.65 -1.12
C ASP A 109 -10.66 -11.45 -1.57
N GLY A 110 -10.79 -10.30 -0.90
CA GLY A 110 -10.12 -9.06 -1.27
C GLY A 110 -10.87 -8.25 -2.33
N THR A 111 -12.10 -8.61 -2.69
CA THR A 111 -12.97 -7.79 -3.54
C THR A 111 -13.58 -6.64 -2.73
N LEU A 112 -13.55 -5.44 -3.30
CA LEU A 112 -14.28 -4.26 -2.79
C LEU A 112 -15.29 -3.78 -3.84
N ARG A 113 -16.56 -3.66 -3.45
CA ARG A 113 -17.59 -3.00 -4.27
C ARG A 113 -17.98 -1.67 -3.63
N ILE A 114 -17.95 -0.62 -4.44
CA ILE A 114 -18.28 0.75 -4.01
C ILE A 114 -19.50 1.20 -4.78
N LYS A 115 -20.55 1.62 -4.07
CA LYS A 115 -21.66 2.38 -4.65
C LYS A 115 -21.45 3.84 -4.33
N GLU A 116 -21.38 4.69 -5.35
CA GLU A 116 -21.35 6.13 -5.19
C GLU A 116 -22.30 6.76 -6.20
N LYS A 117 -23.21 7.65 -5.75
CA LYS A 117 -24.18 8.35 -6.62
C LYS A 117 -24.95 7.39 -7.55
N ASN A 118 -25.39 6.26 -7.01
CA ASN A 118 -26.09 5.18 -7.72
C ASN A 118 -25.29 4.43 -8.80
N ARG A 119 -23.97 4.60 -8.86
CA ARG A 119 -23.09 3.80 -9.71
C ARG A 119 -22.29 2.83 -8.87
N TRP A 120 -22.23 1.58 -9.31
CA TRP A 120 -21.40 0.57 -8.70
C TRP A 120 -20.05 0.49 -9.43
N LYS A 121 -18.98 0.42 -8.65
CA LYS A 121 -17.62 0.11 -9.10
C LYS A 121 -17.13 -1.12 -8.35
N LYS A 122 -16.54 -2.07 -9.07
CA LYS A 122 -15.82 -3.21 -8.48
C LYS A 122 -14.32 -2.94 -8.57
N THR A 123 -13.59 -3.24 -7.52
CA THR A 123 -12.13 -3.13 -7.42
C THR A 123 -11.62 -4.17 -6.42
N THR A 124 -10.31 -4.28 -6.26
CA THR A 124 -9.66 -5.06 -5.21
C THR A 124 -9.26 -4.16 -4.05
N TYR A 125 -9.11 -4.75 -2.87
CA TYR A 125 -8.48 -4.11 -1.72
C TYR A 125 -7.55 -5.07 -0.98
N GLN A 126 -6.58 -4.51 -0.28
CA GLN A 126 -5.72 -5.22 0.64
C GLN A 126 -5.50 -4.38 1.90
N ILE A 127 -5.35 -5.04 3.05
CA ILE A 127 -4.96 -4.36 4.30
C ILE A 127 -3.43 -4.26 4.34
N ASP A 128 -2.94 -3.03 4.40
CA ASP A 128 -1.51 -2.70 4.47
C ASP A 128 -1.04 -2.49 5.91
N ASP A 129 -1.90 -2.02 6.82
CA ASP A 129 -1.57 -1.90 8.25
C ASP A 129 -2.82 -1.83 9.14
N ILE A 130 -2.63 -2.14 10.42
CA ILE A 130 -3.66 -2.06 11.47
C ILE A 130 -3.06 -1.50 12.76
N ASP A 131 -3.65 -0.40 13.22
CA ASP A 131 -3.45 0.20 14.54
C ASP A 131 -4.70 -0.08 15.39
N GLU A 132 -4.64 -1.14 16.21
CA GLU A 132 -5.78 -1.54 17.06
C GLU A 132 -6.07 -0.54 18.18
N VAL A 133 -5.06 0.19 18.66
CA VAL A 133 -5.22 1.19 19.74
C VAL A 133 -6.05 2.37 19.23
N LYS A 134 -5.76 2.83 18.01
CA LYS A 134 -6.52 3.91 17.36
C LYS A 134 -7.71 3.41 16.55
N ARG A 135 -7.93 2.10 16.49
CA ARG A 135 -8.95 1.44 15.69
C ARG A 135 -8.92 1.84 14.21
N ASN A 136 -7.71 2.00 13.67
CA ASN A 136 -7.48 2.39 12.29
C ASN A 136 -6.98 1.21 11.46
N ILE A 137 -7.48 1.11 10.24
CA ILE A 137 -7.07 0.15 9.22
C ILE A 137 -6.61 0.95 8.00
N VAL A 138 -5.41 0.68 7.53
CA VAL A 138 -4.93 1.23 6.26
C VAL A 138 -5.17 0.18 5.18
N VAL A 139 -5.95 0.55 4.17
CA VAL A 139 -6.24 -0.31 3.02
C VAL A 139 -5.70 0.31 1.74
N ASN A 140 -5.10 -0.51 0.89
CA ASN A 140 -4.81 -0.15 -0.49
C ASN A 140 -5.96 -0.63 -1.38
N ILE A 141 -6.44 0.23 -2.27
CA ILE A 141 -7.55 -0.04 -3.18
C ILE A 141 -7.12 0.10 -4.62
N GLY A 142 -7.39 -0.92 -5.42
CA GLY A 142 -7.04 -1.00 -6.84
C GLY A 142 -5.98 -2.05 -7.15
N GLU A 143 -5.54 -2.06 -8.39
CA GLU A 143 -4.41 -2.88 -8.83
C GLU A 143 -3.12 -2.29 -8.23
N SER A 144 -2.70 -2.86 -7.09
CA SER A 144 -1.43 -2.54 -6.43
C SER A 144 -0.44 -3.68 -6.63
N GLU A 145 0.80 -3.37 -6.96
CA GLU A 145 1.90 -4.33 -7.05
C GLU A 145 2.62 -4.43 -5.70
N ARG A 146 3.08 -5.61 -5.30
CA ARG A 146 3.74 -5.77 -3.99
C ARG A 146 5.26 -5.80 -4.10
N LEU A 147 5.88 -5.08 -3.17
CA LEU A 147 7.27 -5.20 -2.77
C LEU A 147 7.32 -5.55 -1.27
N GLY A 148 7.12 -6.83 -0.93
CA GLY A 148 7.03 -7.30 0.45
C GLY A 148 5.86 -6.67 1.23
N PHE A 149 6.16 -5.67 2.06
CA PHE A 149 5.16 -4.93 2.86
C PHE A 149 4.68 -3.63 2.19
N LEU A 150 5.33 -3.23 1.10
CA LEU A 150 4.97 -2.04 0.34
C LEU A 150 4.01 -2.44 -0.78
N SER A 151 2.84 -1.83 -0.79
CA SER A 151 1.92 -1.87 -1.93
C SER A 151 2.22 -0.64 -2.80
N LEU A 152 2.61 -0.89 -4.05
CA LEU A 152 3.00 0.09 -5.06
C LEU A 152 1.85 0.31 -6.02
N GLY A 153 1.32 1.51 -6.06
CA GLY A 153 0.11 1.85 -6.83
C GLY A 153 -1.17 1.62 -6.02
N GLY A 154 -2.31 1.90 -6.63
CA GLY A 154 -3.59 1.97 -5.94
C GLY A 154 -3.75 3.22 -5.06
N GLU A 155 -4.90 3.33 -4.40
CA GLU A 155 -5.23 4.43 -3.50
C GLU A 155 -5.25 3.94 -2.06
N HIS A 156 -4.53 4.61 -1.16
CA HIS A 156 -4.55 4.28 0.26
C HIS A 156 -5.68 5.00 0.99
N TRP A 157 -6.56 4.22 1.61
CA TRP A 157 -7.58 4.72 2.53
C TRP A 157 -7.22 4.42 3.97
N ILE A 158 -7.39 5.44 4.82
CA ILE A 158 -7.36 5.28 6.27
C ILE A 158 -8.80 5.16 6.74
N LEU A 159 -9.13 3.99 7.25
CA LEU A 159 -10.45 3.61 7.73
C LEU A 159 -10.44 3.52 9.25
N HIS A 160 -11.25 4.32 9.91
CA HIS A 160 -11.44 4.28 11.35
C HIS A 160 -12.78 3.61 11.67
N ILE A 161 -12.77 2.59 12.52
CA ILE A 161 -14.01 1.98 13.03
C ILE A 161 -14.15 2.40 14.48
N ASP A 162 -15.15 3.22 14.81
CA ASP A 162 -15.38 3.68 16.18
C ASP A 162 -15.88 2.53 17.08
N GLU A 163 -16.04 2.80 18.37
CA GLU A 163 -16.55 1.80 19.33
C GLU A 163 -18.03 1.46 19.09
N ASP A 164 -18.79 2.40 18.53
CA ASP A 164 -20.21 2.26 18.21
C ASP A 164 -20.44 1.44 16.91
N GLY A 165 -19.38 1.03 16.23
CA GLY A 165 -19.43 0.20 15.03
C GLY A 165 -19.72 0.98 13.75
N GLN A 166 -19.41 2.28 13.72
CA GLN A 166 -19.43 3.12 12.52
C GLN A 166 -18.05 3.18 11.88
N LEU A 167 -18.04 3.13 10.55
CA LEU A 167 -16.84 3.26 9.74
C LEU A 167 -16.73 4.69 9.20
N HIS A 168 -15.58 5.30 9.42
CA HIS A 168 -15.18 6.60 8.90
C HIS A 168 -14.03 6.43 7.90
N ASN A 169 -14.18 7.00 6.71
CA ASN A 169 -13.07 7.09 5.76
C ASN A 169 -12.37 8.44 5.93
N LEU A 170 -11.27 8.45 6.68
CA LEU A 170 -10.50 9.66 6.98
C LEU A 170 -9.84 10.24 5.73
N THR A 171 -9.43 9.39 4.77
CA THR A 171 -8.91 9.84 3.48
C THR A 171 -9.98 10.60 2.70
N LEU A 172 -11.20 10.09 2.63
CA LEU A 172 -12.32 10.77 1.99
C LEU A 172 -12.63 12.09 2.70
N LYS A 173 -12.67 12.10 4.04
CA LYS A 173 -12.88 13.32 4.82
C LYS A 173 -11.88 14.42 4.47
N LEU A 174 -10.61 14.08 4.28
CA LEU A 174 -9.58 15.04 3.86
C LEU A 174 -9.79 15.55 2.43
N LYS A 175 -10.30 14.69 1.52
CA LYS A 175 -10.57 15.06 0.12
C LYS A 175 -11.78 15.97 -0.06
N ILE A 176 -12.86 15.70 0.66
CA ILE A 176 -14.14 16.44 0.50
C ILE A 176 -14.45 17.37 1.67
N PHE A 177 -13.54 17.48 2.66
CA PHE A 177 -13.69 18.26 3.89
C PHE A 177 -14.97 17.96 4.69
N LYS A 178 -15.54 16.76 4.51
CA LYS A 178 -16.78 16.32 5.15
C LYS A 178 -16.64 14.88 5.63
N ASP A 179 -16.99 14.65 6.90
CA ASP A 179 -17.05 13.31 7.46
C ASP A 179 -18.32 12.58 7.02
N ILE A 180 -18.19 11.29 6.70
CA ILE A 180 -19.29 10.42 6.34
C ILE A 180 -19.15 9.16 7.17
N ALA A 181 -20.05 8.99 8.13
CA ALA A 181 -20.18 7.78 8.90
C ALA A 181 -20.98 6.73 8.10
N LEU A 182 -20.45 5.52 8.06
CA LEU A 182 -21.06 4.35 7.44
C LEU A 182 -21.41 3.33 8.51
N MET A 183 -22.62 2.80 8.48
CA MET A 183 -23.09 1.79 9.41
C MET A 183 -22.99 0.41 8.78
N LYS A 184 -22.56 -0.58 9.56
CA LYS A 184 -22.57 -1.98 9.14
C LYS A 184 -24.01 -2.48 8.99
N GLN A 185 -24.31 -3.21 7.90
CA GLN A 185 -25.61 -3.87 7.67
C GLN A 185 -25.58 -5.33 8.11
#